data_AF-A0A0L7T2K5-F1
#
_entry.id   AF-A0A0L7T2K5-F1
#
_cell.length_a   1.000
_cell.length_b   1.000
_cell.length_c   1.000
_cell.angle_alpha   90.00
_cell.angle_beta   90.00
_cell.angle_gamma   90.00
#
_symmetry.space_group_name_H-M   'P 1'
#
loop_
_entity.id
_entity.type
_entity.pdbx_description
1 polymer ?
#
loop_
_entity_poly.entity_id
_entity_poly.type
_entity_poly.pdbx_seq_one_letter_code
_entity_poly.pdbx_strand_id
1 'polypeptide(L)'
;MTDAPYGLIAVDKQGSNVLFLNPQTFAVEQQLNAFPPRPHELLILPQQNKAYVPIFGDGIHGDNPHPGHKIAVIDLVTRQLSGFIDIRPLVSPHTARLGRDGRVYICCENSATILVIDPETDRPIDQIALPSHNSHRLTILPSGRKLFTENEEDASITVIDLCTTHGEVVENILMPRAINGIAASSRYPYLVATDAERPLLYVLDAESHRIRHYLPLPGHKKAAQIVRFSDDGSLLMVIGDGEPIVTLFDEMLTPLKQIEVGNKPMDGCFSPDNRTLLIANEEDGTLSVIDVMAGKVIATPSVGRGCEVLSYFTLT
;
A
#
# COMPACT_ATOMS: atom_id res chain seq x y z
N MET A 1 -24.02 -12.94 -15.29
CA MET A 1 -23.61 -12.61 -13.92
C MET A 1 -23.70 -11.10 -13.83
N THR A 2 -24.40 -10.57 -12.82
CA THR A 2 -24.37 -9.14 -12.51
C THR A 2 -23.14 -8.88 -11.67
N ASP A 3 -22.26 -7.99 -12.12
CA ASP A 3 -21.12 -7.57 -11.31
C ASP A 3 -21.63 -6.99 -9.99
N ALA A 4 -20.93 -7.30 -8.89
CA ALA A 4 -21.25 -6.68 -7.60
C ALA A 4 -21.08 -5.16 -7.72
N PRO A 5 -21.86 -4.34 -6.99
CA PRO A 5 -21.65 -2.90 -6.95
C PRO A 5 -20.35 -2.59 -6.18
N TYR A 6 -19.22 -2.64 -6.89
CA TYR A 6 -17.96 -2.12 -6.41
C TYR A 6 -18.08 -0.61 -6.16
N GLY A 7 -17.46 -0.12 -5.10
CA GLY A 7 -17.18 1.31 -4.88
C GLY A 7 -15.71 1.63 -5.14
N LEU A 8 -15.36 2.92 -5.15
CA LEU A 8 -13.98 3.41 -5.17
C LEU A 8 -13.80 4.40 -4.01
N ILE A 9 -12.72 4.25 -3.24
CA ILE A 9 -12.39 5.13 -2.10
C ILE A 9 -10.93 5.57 -2.21
N ALA A 10 -10.64 6.85 -1.92
CA ALA A 10 -9.32 7.46 -2.02
C ALA A 10 -8.97 8.32 -0.81
N VAL A 11 -7.68 8.39 -0.48
CA VAL A 11 -7.13 9.21 0.61
C VAL A 11 -6.50 10.47 0.02
N ASP A 12 -7.09 11.62 0.29
CA ASP A 12 -6.60 12.96 -0.07
C ASP A 12 -5.76 13.50 1.08
N LYS A 13 -4.52 13.00 1.19
CA LYS A 13 -3.53 13.39 2.23
C LYS A 13 -3.44 14.90 2.38
N GLN A 14 -3.25 15.61 1.26
CA GLN A 14 -3.00 17.06 1.29
C GLN A 14 -4.26 17.88 1.58
N GLY A 15 -5.44 17.37 1.21
CA GLY A 15 -6.70 17.97 1.67
C GLY A 15 -7.13 17.54 3.07
N SER A 16 -6.49 16.52 3.65
CA SER A 16 -6.90 15.82 4.88
C SER A 16 -8.31 15.25 4.81
N ASN A 17 -8.63 14.61 3.68
CA ASN A 17 -9.93 14.01 3.41
C ASN A 17 -9.83 12.52 3.06
N VAL A 18 -10.97 11.83 3.16
CA VAL A 18 -11.21 10.57 2.47
C VAL A 18 -12.40 10.76 1.54
N LEU A 19 -12.27 10.28 0.32
CA LEU A 19 -13.17 10.52 -0.80
C LEU A 19 -13.84 9.21 -1.19
N PHE A 20 -15.15 9.22 -1.41
CA PHE A 20 -15.84 8.17 -2.15
C PHE A 20 -16.07 8.65 -3.58
N LEU A 21 -15.69 7.83 -4.55
CA LEU A 21 -15.73 8.15 -5.97
C LEU A 21 -16.63 7.16 -6.71
N ASN A 22 -17.23 7.64 -7.79
CA ASN A 22 -17.95 6.79 -8.72
C ASN A 22 -16.95 5.91 -9.50
N PRO A 23 -17.04 4.57 -9.47
CA PRO A 23 -15.99 3.69 -10.01
C PRO A 23 -15.92 3.64 -11.55
N GLN A 24 -16.88 4.23 -12.27
CA GLN A 24 -16.93 4.27 -13.73
C GLN A 24 -16.64 5.67 -14.31
N THR A 25 -17.00 6.74 -13.59
CA THR A 25 -16.80 8.14 -14.04
C THR A 25 -15.72 8.88 -13.27
N PHE A 26 -15.25 8.32 -12.14
CA PHE A 26 -14.24 8.88 -11.24
C PHE A 26 -14.61 10.24 -10.62
N ALA A 27 -15.87 10.66 -10.74
CA ALA A 27 -16.39 11.82 -10.03
C ALA A 27 -16.47 11.54 -8.51
N VAL A 28 -16.13 12.53 -7.70
CA VAL A 28 -16.30 12.46 -6.23
C VAL A 28 -17.79 12.48 -5.90
N GLU A 29 -18.29 11.39 -5.32
CA GLU A 29 -19.68 11.27 -4.86
C GLU A 29 -19.85 11.81 -3.43
N GLN A 30 -18.82 11.68 -2.59
CA GLN A 30 -18.85 12.15 -1.20
C GLN A 30 -17.43 12.43 -0.68
N GLN A 31 -17.29 13.44 0.17
CA GLN A 31 -16.06 13.79 0.88
C GLN A 31 -16.29 13.68 2.39
N LEU A 32 -15.41 12.95 3.09
CA LEU A 32 -15.26 12.97 4.53
C LEU A 32 -14.05 13.84 4.88
N ASN A 33 -14.23 14.83 5.77
CA ASN A 33 -13.26 15.89 6.06
C ASN A 33 -12.95 16.07 7.56
N ALA A 34 -13.35 15.10 8.40
CA ALA A 34 -13.20 15.13 9.86
C ALA A 34 -11.93 14.42 10.35
N PHE A 35 -10.87 14.39 9.53
CA PHE A 35 -9.61 13.72 9.85
C PHE A 35 -8.60 14.68 10.50
N PRO A 36 -7.66 14.17 11.32
CA PRO A 36 -6.42 14.89 11.59
C PRO A 36 -5.61 15.10 10.30
N PRO A 37 -4.60 16.00 10.30
CA PRO A 37 -3.75 16.21 9.14
C PRO A 37 -3.11 14.91 8.62
N ARG A 38 -3.01 14.80 7.30
CA ARG A 38 -2.37 13.68 6.57
C ARG A 38 -2.85 12.27 7.01
N PRO A 39 -4.10 11.90 6.70
CA PRO A 39 -4.41 10.49 6.45
C PRO A 39 -3.50 9.98 5.31
N HIS A 40 -2.96 8.77 5.43
CA HIS A 40 -1.77 8.36 4.66
C HIS A 40 -1.96 7.08 3.83
N GLU A 41 -2.53 6.04 4.43
CA GLU A 41 -2.64 4.69 3.85
C GLU A 41 -4.09 4.19 3.85
N LEU A 42 -4.35 3.05 3.22
CA LEU A 42 -5.69 2.48 3.08
C LEU A 42 -5.68 0.94 3.15
N LEU A 43 -6.52 0.37 4.03
CA LEU A 43 -6.86 -1.05 4.02
C LEU A 43 -8.38 -1.23 3.95
N ILE A 44 -8.85 -2.01 2.98
CA ILE A 44 -10.24 -2.43 2.85
C ILE A 44 -10.46 -3.73 3.62
N LEU A 45 -11.53 -3.80 4.42
CA LEU A 45 -11.94 -4.94 5.22
C LEU A 45 -13.36 -5.35 4.77
N PRO A 46 -13.50 -6.10 3.67
CA PRO A 46 -14.78 -6.28 3.00
C PRO A 46 -15.76 -7.12 3.83
N GLN A 47 -15.30 -8.11 4.60
CA GLN A 47 -16.17 -8.93 5.45
C GLN A 47 -16.84 -8.12 6.57
N GLN A 48 -16.16 -7.08 7.07
CA GLN A 48 -16.67 -6.14 8.06
C GLN A 48 -17.26 -4.88 7.41
N ASN A 49 -17.38 -4.84 6.08
CA ASN A 49 -17.90 -3.72 5.29
C ASN A 49 -17.28 -2.35 5.66
N LYS A 50 -15.98 -2.32 5.99
CA LYS A 50 -15.29 -1.12 6.48
C LYS A 50 -13.89 -0.95 5.89
N ALA A 51 -13.28 0.22 6.13
CA ALA A 51 -11.90 0.51 5.79
C ALA A 51 -11.15 1.13 6.99
N TYR A 52 -9.85 0.88 7.04
CA TYR A 52 -8.91 1.55 7.93
C TYR A 52 -8.08 2.55 7.14
N VAL A 53 -7.98 3.78 7.67
CA VAL A 53 -7.13 4.86 7.13
C VAL A 53 -6.16 5.32 8.22
N PRO A 54 -4.91 4.84 8.21
CA PRO A 54 -3.86 5.25 9.14
C PRO A 54 -3.54 6.74 9.07
N ILE A 55 -3.36 7.35 10.25
CA ILE A 55 -3.04 8.77 10.42
C ILE A 55 -1.57 8.85 10.88
N PHE A 56 -0.68 9.07 9.91
CA PHE A 56 0.76 8.93 10.10
C PHE A 56 1.42 10.08 10.87
N GLY A 57 0.97 11.32 10.68
CA GLY A 57 1.59 12.53 11.24
C GLY A 57 1.93 13.56 10.16
N ASP A 58 2.60 14.64 10.54
CA ASP A 58 2.94 15.75 9.62
C ASP A 58 4.39 15.79 9.11
N GLY A 59 5.20 14.76 9.42
CA GLY A 59 6.50 14.53 8.80
C GLY A 59 6.48 13.64 7.56
N ILE A 60 7.59 12.95 7.33
CA ILE A 60 7.80 11.95 6.28
C ILE A 60 8.28 10.63 6.92
N HIS A 61 8.42 9.56 6.13
CA HIS A 61 9.09 8.35 6.59
C HIS A 61 10.55 8.64 6.98
N GLY A 62 11.06 7.95 8.01
CA GLY A 62 12.35 8.19 8.62
C GLY A 62 12.42 9.46 9.50
N ASP A 63 11.78 10.56 9.08
CA ASP A 63 11.78 11.85 9.76
C ASP A 63 10.34 12.37 10.03
N ASN A 64 9.74 11.86 11.11
CA ASN A 64 8.40 12.25 11.58
C ASN A 64 8.44 12.87 12.98
N PRO A 65 8.58 14.21 13.11
CA PRO A 65 8.73 14.88 14.40
C PRO A 65 7.42 15.05 15.19
N HIS A 66 6.26 14.97 14.53
CA HIS A 66 4.95 14.99 15.20
C HIS A 66 4.12 13.76 14.77
N PRO A 67 4.55 12.55 15.17
CA PRO A 67 3.99 11.33 14.65
C PRO A 67 2.57 11.09 15.18
N GLY A 68 1.69 10.68 14.27
CA GLY A 68 0.31 10.31 14.57
C GLY A 68 0.23 8.99 15.31
N HIS A 69 -0.91 8.73 15.94
CA HIS A 69 -1.13 7.56 16.80
C HIS A 69 -2.57 7.03 16.65
N LYS A 70 -3.18 7.27 15.48
CA LYS A 70 -4.58 6.94 15.19
C LYS A 70 -4.73 6.17 13.89
N ILE A 71 -5.73 5.29 13.86
CA ILE A 71 -6.24 4.68 12.63
C ILE A 71 -7.72 5.05 12.56
N ALA A 72 -8.13 5.75 11.50
CA ALA A 72 -9.53 6.07 11.29
C ALA A 72 -10.30 4.85 10.80
N VAL A 73 -11.49 4.61 11.35
CA VAL A 73 -12.39 3.52 10.96
C VAL A 73 -13.54 4.09 10.16
N ILE A 74 -13.73 3.61 8.93
CA ILE A 74 -14.70 4.13 7.97
C ILE A 74 -15.67 3.02 7.56
N ASP A 75 -16.96 3.20 7.84
CA ASP A 75 -18.04 2.34 7.32
C ASP A 75 -18.24 2.60 5.82
N LEU A 76 -18.15 1.55 5.00
CA LEU A 76 -18.25 1.64 3.53
C LEU A 76 -19.71 1.57 3.02
N VAL A 77 -20.66 1.12 3.85
CA VAL A 77 -22.10 1.07 3.55
C VAL A 77 -22.74 2.43 3.78
N THR A 78 -22.53 3.02 4.97
CA THR A 78 -23.04 4.36 5.30
C THR A 78 -22.12 5.48 4.81
N ARG A 79 -20.90 5.12 4.37
CA ARG A 79 -19.85 6.03 3.91
C ARG A 79 -19.49 7.08 4.97
N GLN A 80 -19.36 6.68 6.23
CA GLN A 80 -19.09 7.58 7.36
C GLN A 80 -17.80 7.23 8.11
N LEU A 81 -17.21 8.23 8.76
CA LEU A 81 -16.18 8.04 9.77
C LEU A 81 -16.83 7.52 11.06
N SER A 82 -16.66 6.23 11.34
CA SER A 82 -17.23 5.54 12.52
C SER A 82 -16.48 5.86 13.80
N GLY A 83 -15.17 6.16 13.71
CA GLY A 83 -14.34 6.51 14.87
C GLY A 83 -12.84 6.42 14.57
N PHE A 84 -12.05 6.31 15.64
CA PHE A 84 -10.60 6.09 15.56
C PHE A 84 -10.16 5.03 16.58
N ILE A 85 -9.28 4.14 16.15
CA ILE A 85 -8.44 3.33 17.05
C ILE A 85 -7.29 4.22 17.52
N ASP A 86 -7.04 4.30 18.83
CA ASP A 86 -5.86 4.93 19.41
C ASP A 86 -4.82 3.84 19.70
N ILE A 87 -3.61 3.97 19.15
CA ILE A 87 -2.58 2.92 19.17
C ILE A 87 -1.44 3.18 20.17
N ARG A 88 -1.56 4.24 21.00
CA ARG A 88 -0.55 4.60 22.01
C ARG A 88 -0.17 3.40 22.92
N PRO A 89 1.12 3.25 23.28
CA PRO A 89 2.22 4.19 23.07
C PRO A 89 2.84 4.17 21.66
N LEU A 90 2.36 3.30 20.75
CA LEU A 90 2.84 3.24 19.37
C LEU A 90 2.41 4.47 18.57
N VAL A 91 3.21 4.80 17.56
CA VAL A 91 3.12 6.00 16.72
C VAL A 91 3.56 5.72 15.27
N SER A 92 3.24 6.64 14.35
CA SER A 92 3.46 6.54 12.90
C SER A 92 2.83 5.30 12.25
N PRO A 93 1.50 5.08 12.39
CA PRO A 93 0.84 3.97 11.72
C PRO A 93 0.85 4.20 10.19
N HIS A 94 1.48 3.29 9.45
CA HIS A 94 1.62 3.36 7.99
C HIS A 94 0.86 2.20 7.31
N THR A 95 1.54 1.19 6.76
CA THR A 95 0.90 0.16 5.91
C THR A 95 0.20 -0.91 6.74
N ALA A 96 -1.06 -1.19 6.42
CA ALA A 96 -1.85 -2.26 7.03
C ALA A 96 -2.21 -3.37 6.03
N ARG A 97 -2.26 -4.62 6.48
CA ARG A 97 -2.74 -5.79 5.70
C ARG A 97 -3.59 -6.73 6.58
N LEU A 98 -4.59 -7.36 5.97
CA LEU A 98 -5.41 -8.39 6.59
C LEU A 98 -4.72 -9.76 6.47
N GLY A 99 -4.50 -10.44 7.60
CA GLY A 99 -4.00 -11.80 7.68
C GLY A 99 -5.07 -12.85 7.39
N ARG A 100 -4.65 -14.07 7.04
CA ARG A 100 -5.56 -15.20 6.79
C ARG A 100 -6.20 -15.79 8.06
N ASP A 101 -5.70 -15.41 9.22
CA ASP A 101 -6.28 -15.67 10.53
C ASP A 101 -7.39 -14.67 10.90
N GLY A 102 -7.63 -13.66 10.05
CA GLY A 102 -8.62 -12.61 10.26
C GLY A 102 -8.11 -11.40 11.06
N ARG A 103 -6.83 -11.36 11.46
CA ARG A 103 -6.24 -10.22 12.17
C ARG A 103 -5.70 -9.17 11.20
N VAL A 104 -5.73 -7.90 11.58
CA VAL A 104 -5.06 -6.82 10.83
C VAL A 104 -3.68 -6.57 11.41
N TYR A 105 -2.66 -6.59 10.56
CA TYR A 105 -1.28 -6.27 10.88
C TYR A 105 -0.93 -4.90 10.31
N ILE A 106 -0.42 -3.97 11.13
CA ILE A 106 -0.04 -2.62 10.71
C ILE A 106 1.32 -2.21 11.27
N CYS A 107 2.21 -1.68 10.44
CA CYS A 107 3.48 -1.11 10.92
C CYS A 107 3.26 0.25 11.60
N CYS A 108 3.95 0.44 12.73
CA CYS A 108 4.04 1.67 13.50
C CYS A 108 5.50 2.14 13.43
N GLU A 109 5.81 2.97 12.43
CA GLU A 109 7.15 3.14 11.87
C GLU A 109 8.18 3.62 12.90
N ASN A 110 8.01 4.82 13.48
CA ASN A 110 8.87 5.35 14.54
C ASN A 110 8.81 4.55 15.86
N SER A 111 8.05 3.44 15.90
CA SER A 111 7.98 2.50 17.03
C SER A 111 8.65 1.16 16.74
N ALA A 112 9.21 0.96 15.53
CA ALA A 112 9.79 -0.29 15.05
C ALA A 112 8.95 -1.53 15.43
N THR A 113 7.63 -1.46 15.22
CA THR A 113 6.67 -2.45 15.74
C THR A 113 5.56 -2.71 14.73
N ILE A 114 5.19 -3.98 14.55
CA ILE A 114 3.91 -4.36 13.94
C ILE A 114 2.86 -4.49 15.02
N LEU A 115 1.82 -3.66 14.98
CA LEU A 115 0.65 -3.82 15.82
C LEU A 115 -0.33 -4.80 15.18
N VAL A 116 -0.94 -5.64 16.02
CA VAL A 116 -1.97 -6.60 15.61
C VAL A 116 -3.32 -6.15 16.17
N ILE A 117 -4.32 -6.05 15.30
CA ILE A 117 -5.65 -5.52 15.58
C ILE A 117 -6.71 -6.59 15.26
N ASP A 118 -7.71 -6.72 16.14
CA ASP A 118 -8.94 -7.46 15.87
C ASP A 118 -9.93 -6.56 15.09
N PRO A 119 -10.24 -6.87 13.82
CA PRO A 119 -11.19 -6.09 13.03
C PRO A 119 -12.65 -6.32 13.41
N GLU A 120 -13.01 -7.30 14.25
CA GLU A 120 -14.38 -7.43 14.75
C GLU A 120 -14.67 -6.42 15.88
N THR A 121 -13.67 -6.08 16.71
CA THR A 121 -13.85 -5.17 17.86
C THR A 121 -13.11 -3.84 17.78
N ASP A 122 -12.36 -3.58 16.69
CA ASP A 122 -11.54 -2.37 16.46
C ASP A 122 -10.50 -2.14 17.57
N ARG A 123 -9.84 -3.21 18.02
CA ARG A 123 -8.92 -3.19 19.17
C ARG A 123 -7.53 -3.71 18.84
N PRO A 124 -6.46 -3.03 19.31
CA PRO A 124 -5.15 -3.64 19.48
C PRO A 124 -5.28 -4.89 20.37
N ILE A 125 -4.71 -6.01 19.92
CA ILE A 125 -4.72 -7.31 20.63
C ILE A 125 -3.33 -7.89 20.85
N ASP A 126 -2.33 -7.52 20.03
CA ASP A 126 -0.95 -7.99 20.16
C ASP A 126 0.05 -7.01 19.51
N GLN A 127 1.35 -7.19 19.74
CA GLN A 127 2.40 -6.40 19.08
C GLN A 127 3.71 -7.18 18.90
N ILE A 128 4.31 -7.06 17.71
CA ILE A 128 5.56 -7.72 17.32
C ILE A 128 6.64 -6.64 17.15
N ALA A 129 7.59 -6.58 18.08
CA ALA A 129 8.73 -5.67 17.98
C ALA A 129 9.71 -6.14 16.89
N LEU A 130 10.27 -5.18 16.14
CA LEU A 130 11.16 -5.42 15.01
C LEU A 130 12.63 -5.15 15.38
N PRO A 131 13.59 -5.84 14.75
CA PRO A 131 15.02 -5.59 14.93
C PRO A 131 15.51 -4.44 14.02
N SER A 132 14.83 -3.29 14.08
CA SER A 132 15.05 -2.11 13.25
C SER A 132 14.88 -0.80 14.05
N HIS A 133 15.28 0.33 13.48
CA HIS A 133 15.00 1.67 14.01
C HIS A 133 13.62 2.19 13.56
N ASN A 134 13.28 1.93 12.29
CA ASN A 134 12.02 2.30 11.64
C ASN A 134 11.45 1.09 10.87
N SER A 135 10.20 1.17 10.40
CA SER A 135 9.58 0.13 9.55
C SER A 135 8.43 0.68 8.70
N HIS A 136 8.62 0.78 7.39
CA HIS A 136 7.83 1.64 6.51
C HIS A 136 6.60 0.93 5.93
N ARG A 137 6.78 -0.18 5.20
CA ARG A 137 5.66 -0.96 4.62
C ARG A 137 5.78 -2.45 4.90
N LEU A 138 4.64 -3.15 4.74
CA LEU A 138 4.58 -4.61 4.93
C LEU A 138 3.72 -5.30 3.89
N THR A 139 4.04 -6.57 3.64
CA THR A 139 3.30 -7.49 2.78
C THR A 139 3.18 -8.86 3.45
N ILE A 140 2.09 -9.59 3.18
CA ILE A 140 1.84 -10.93 3.72
C ILE A 140 1.85 -11.90 2.54
N LEU A 141 2.52 -13.04 2.67
CA LEU A 141 2.52 -14.05 1.61
C LEU A 141 1.09 -14.56 1.34
N PRO A 142 0.78 -14.98 0.10
CA PRO A 142 -0.54 -15.53 -0.23
C PRO A 142 -0.89 -16.80 0.54
N SER A 143 0.10 -17.49 1.10
CA SER A 143 -0.09 -18.63 2.00
C SER A 143 -0.69 -18.22 3.36
N GLY A 144 -0.55 -16.96 3.76
CA GLY A 144 -0.83 -16.44 5.10
C GLY A 144 0.24 -16.76 6.14
N ARG A 145 1.31 -17.49 5.77
CA ARG A 145 2.29 -18.05 6.72
C ARG A 145 3.41 -17.11 7.13
N LYS A 146 3.79 -16.16 6.28
CA LYS A 146 4.86 -15.19 6.58
C LYS A 146 4.39 -13.78 6.27
N LEU A 147 4.81 -12.83 7.10
CA LEU A 147 4.75 -11.39 6.89
C LEU A 147 6.17 -10.88 6.69
N PHE A 148 6.34 -9.98 5.73
CA PHE A 148 7.61 -9.32 5.43
C PHE A 148 7.42 -7.81 5.58
N THR A 149 8.27 -7.18 6.38
CA THR A 149 8.27 -5.73 6.62
C THR A 149 9.57 -5.15 6.10
N GLU A 150 9.49 -4.06 5.34
CA GLU A 150 10.69 -3.33 4.92
C GLU A 150 11.06 -2.22 5.91
N ASN A 151 12.35 -2.17 6.22
CA ASN A 151 12.96 -1.17 7.08
C ASN A 151 13.87 -0.33 6.17
N GLU A 152 13.31 0.74 5.60
CA GLU A 152 13.92 1.52 4.51
C GLU A 152 15.29 2.07 4.93
N GLU A 153 15.33 2.75 6.07
CA GLU A 153 16.49 3.44 6.62
C GLU A 153 17.59 2.47 7.09
N ASP A 154 17.22 1.23 7.42
CA ASP A 154 18.12 0.16 7.85
C ASP A 154 18.59 -0.75 6.70
N ALA A 155 18.11 -0.52 5.46
CA ALA A 155 18.37 -1.38 4.31
C ALA A 155 18.12 -2.88 4.61
N SER A 156 16.98 -3.21 5.21
CA SER A 156 16.65 -4.60 5.57
C SER A 156 15.17 -4.97 5.39
N ILE A 157 14.90 -6.28 5.31
CA ILE A 157 13.55 -6.85 5.33
C ILE A 157 13.44 -7.80 6.52
N THR A 158 12.61 -7.45 7.50
CA THR A 158 12.29 -8.36 8.62
C THR A 158 11.26 -9.39 8.19
N VAL A 159 11.52 -10.66 8.52
CA VAL A 159 10.64 -11.80 8.26
C VAL A 159 9.99 -12.25 9.55
N ILE A 160 8.66 -12.34 9.54
CA ILE A 160 7.83 -12.81 10.65
C ILE A 160 7.08 -14.07 10.22
N ASP A 161 7.19 -15.16 10.99
CA ASP A 161 6.33 -16.34 10.83
C ASP A 161 5.01 -16.12 11.59
N LEU A 162 3.90 -16.15 10.86
CA LEU A 162 2.52 -16.00 11.39
C LEU A 162 1.89 -17.35 11.78
N CYS A 163 2.63 -18.46 11.73
CA CYS A 163 2.17 -19.76 12.19
C CYS A 163 2.26 -19.93 13.72
N THR A 164 2.86 -18.98 14.43
CA THR A 164 2.93 -18.93 15.90
C THR A 164 1.75 -18.12 16.46
N THR A 165 1.44 -18.27 17.75
CA THR A 165 0.27 -17.62 18.40
C THR A 165 0.26 -16.08 18.28
N HIS A 166 1.47 -15.49 18.31
CA HIS A 166 1.71 -14.05 18.41
C HIS A 166 2.31 -13.46 17.12
N GLY A 167 2.87 -14.31 16.24
CA GLY A 167 3.82 -13.90 15.21
C GLY A 167 5.23 -13.74 15.78
N GLU A 168 6.22 -14.42 15.20
CA GLU A 168 7.61 -14.38 15.66
C GLU A 168 8.55 -13.91 14.56
N VAL A 169 9.47 -12.99 14.88
CA VAL A 169 10.56 -12.58 13.98
C VAL A 169 11.54 -13.74 13.84
N VAL A 170 11.69 -14.26 12.61
CA VAL A 170 12.54 -15.43 12.32
C VAL A 170 13.83 -15.08 11.58
N GLU A 171 13.87 -13.96 10.85
CA GLU A 171 15.05 -13.48 10.13
C GLU A 171 15.00 -11.96 9.90
N ASN A 172 16.17 -11.31 9.76
CA ASN A 172 16.26 -9.96 9.19
C ASN A 172 17.23 -9.99 8.00
N ILE A 173 16.69 -9.84 6.79
CA ILE A 173 17.42 -9.97 5.53
C ILE A 173 18.12 -8.64 5.24
N LEU A 174 19.46 -8.63 5.20
CA LEU A 174 20.22 -7.44 4.81
C LEU A 174 20.14 -7.23 3.29
N MET A 175 19.72 -6.04 2.88
CA MET A 175 19.59 -5.66 1.47
C MET A 175 20.84 -4.92 0.97
N PRO A 176 21.12 -4.91 -0.35
CA PRO A 176 22.33 -4.28 -0.89
C PRO A 176 22.38 -2.73 -0.78
N ARG A 177 21.23 -2.07 -0.55
CA ARG A 177 20.96 -0.64 -0.28
C ARG A 177 19.54 -0.55 0.30
N ALA A 178 19.11 0.66 0.71
CA ALA A 178 17.74 0.95 1.14
C ALA A 178 16.67 0.54 0.09
N ILE A 179 15.42 0.39 0.57
CA ILE A 179 14.25 -0.09 -0.18
C ILE A 179 12.99 0.67 0.25
N ASN A 180 12.08 1.01 -0.69
CA ASN A 180 10.94 1.92 -0.41
C ASN A 180 9.57 1.26 -0.62
N GLY A 181 9.51 0.12 -1.29
CA GLY A 181 8.27 -0.57 -1.61
C GLY A 181 8.47 -2.07 -1.73
N ILE A 182 7.74 -2.85 -0.93
CA ILE A 182 7.70 -4.32 -0.94
C ILE A 182 6.33 -4.90 -1.29
N ALA A 183 6.30 -5.95 -2.13
CA ALA A 183 5.09 -6.71 -2.44
C ALA A 183 5.36 -8.21 -2.70
N ALA A 184 4.44 -9.08 -2.26
CA ALA A 184 4.44 -10.51 -2.57
C ALA A 184 3.57 -10.83 -3.79
N SER A 185 4.04 -11.71 -4.68
CA SER A 185 3.22 -12.22 -5.80
C SER A 185 2.17 -13.21 -5.32
N SER A 186 0.93 -13.11 -5.81
CA SER A 186 -0.14 -14.08 -5.53
C SER A 186 -0.06 -15.37 -6.37
N ARG A 187 0.80 -15.41 -7.41
CA ARG A 187 0.99 -16.59 -8.28
C ARG A 187 2.27 -17.38 -8.00
N TYR A 188 3.32 -16.73 -7.48
CA TYR A 188 4.66 -17.32 -7.39
C TYR A 188 5.34 -17.09 -6.04
N PRO A 189 6.27 -17.95 -5.61
CA PRO A 189 7.00 -17.81 -4.35
C PRO A 189 8.12 -16.76 -4.46
N TYR A 190 7.79 -15.54 -4.86
CA TYR A 190 8.74 -14.42 -4.88
C TYR A 190 8.17 -13.15 -4.24
N LEU A 191 9.07 -12.37 -3.65
CA LEU A 191 8.85 -10.98 -3.24
C LEU A 191 9.53 -10.07 -4.26
N VAL A 192 8.98 -8.88 -4.45
CA VAL A 192 9.62 -7.80 -5.19
C VAL A 192 9.78 -6.61 -4.25
N ALA A 193 10.98 -6.03 -4.20
CA ALA A 193 11.30 -4.82 -3.46
C ALA A 193 11.97 -3.79 -4.38
N THR A 194 11.77 -2.49 -4.19
CA THR A 194 12.45 -1.43 -4.98
C THR A 194 13.87 -1.14 -4.47
N ASP A 195 14.77 -0.59 -5.31
CA ASP A 195 16.09 -0.08 -4.88
C ASP A 195 16.03 1.45 -4.68
N ALA A 196 16.02 1.93 -3.43
CA ALA A 196 15.84 3.34 -3.03
C ALA A 196 16.72 4.37 -3.75
N GLU A 197 17.86 3.94 -4.26
CA GLU A 197 18.86 4.80 -4.89
C GLU A 197 18.93 4.65 -6.43
N ARG A 198 18.23 3.67 -7.04
CA ARG A 198 18.43 3.32 -8.46
C ARG A 198 17.16 2.78 -9.15
N PRO A 199 17.01 2.98 -10.47
CA PRO A 199 15.92 2.42 -11.27
C PRO A 199 16.04 0.88 -11.45
N LEU A 200 15.82 0.11 -10.39
CA LEU A 200 15.71 -1.35 -10.42
C LEU A 200 14.86 -1.90 -9.27
N LEU A 201 14.49 -3.18 -9.39
CA LEU A 201 13.87 -3.98 -8.35
C LEU A 201 14.79 -5.13 -7.93
N TYR A 202 14.72 -5.52 -6.66
CA TYR A 202 15.19 -6.80 -6.15
C TYR A 202 14.07 -7.83 -6.28
N VAL A 203 14.36 -8.99 -6.88
CA VAL A 203 13.43 -10.13 -6.91
C VAL A 203 13.96 -11.20 -5.97
N LEU A 204 13.28 -11.40 -4.83
CA LEU A 204 13.69 -12.36 -3.78
C LEU A 204 12.85 -13.63 -3.85
N ASP A 205 13.48 -14.77 -3.55
CA ASP A 205 12.78 -16.02 -3.30
C ASP A 205 12.08 -15.98 -1.93
N ALA A 206 10.77 -16.22 -1.88
CA ALA A 206 9.97 -16.03 -0.66
C ALA A 206 10.15 -17.13 0.42
N GLU A 207 10.85 -18.22 0.09
CA GLU A 207 11.09 -19.33 1.03
C GLU A 207 12.55 -19.44 1.45
N SER A 208 13.50 -19.27 0.52
CA SER A 208 14.94 -19.25 0.82
C SER A 208 15.51 -17.85 1.08
N HIS A 209 14.68 -16.80 0.96
CA HIS A 209 14.97 -15.39 1.26
C HIS A 209 16.12 -14.75 0.44
N ARG A 210 16.57 -15.43 -0.63
CA ARG A 210 17.69 -14.98 -1.47
C ARG A 210 17.22 -14.09 -2.61
N ILE A 211 17.93 -12.99 -2.86
CA ILE A 211 17.82 -12.23 -4.11
C ILE A 211 18.20 -13.17 -5.27
N ARG A 212 17.24 -13.44 -6.16
CA ARG A 212 17.40 -14.30 -7.34
C ARG A 212 18.00 -13.54 -8.51
N HIS A 213 17.61 -12.28 -8.69
CA HIS A 213 18.15 -11.35 -9.69
C HIS A 213 17.73 -9.91 -9.37
N TYR A 214 18.33 -8.97 -10.10
CA TYR A 214 17.93 -7.57 -10.16
C TYR A 214 17.19 -7.33 -11.47
N LEU A 215 16.07 -6.61 -11.42
CA LEU A 215 15.26 -6.26 -12.59
C LEU A 215 15.36 -4.75 -12.84
N PRO A 216 16.08 -4.29 -13.88
CA PRO A 216 16.15 -2.87 -14.20
C PRO A 216 14.77 -2.29 -14.55
N LEU A 217 14.58 -1.01 -14.23
CA LEU A 217 13.41 -0.23 -14.63
C LEU A 217 13.78 0.70 -15.80
N PRO A 218 13.84 0.19 -17.05
CA PRO A 218 14.08 1.07 -18.20
C PRO A 218 13.00 2.16 -18.26
N GLY A 219 13.38 3.36 -18.69
CA GLY A 219 12.52 4.55 -18.73
C GLY A 219 12.56 5.39 -17.46
N HIS A 220 12.75 4.79 -16.28
CA HIS A 220 12.94 5.51 -15.02
C HIS A 220 14.35 6.11 -14.95
N LYS A 221 14.46 7.31 -14.38
CA LYS A 221 15.72 8.02 -14.10
C LYS A 221 16.03 8.07 -12.61
N LYS A 222 15.00 7.94 -11.76
CA LYS A 222 15.08 7.82 -10.30
C LYS A 222 14.90 6.37 -9.83
N ALA A 223 14.93 6.18 -8.51
CA ALA A 223 14.40 4.98 -7.86
C ALA A 223 12.88 4.84 -8.05
N ALA A 224 12.36 3.67 -7.65
CA ALA A 224 10.92 3.44 -7.54
C ALA A 224 10.48 3.45 -6.07
N GLN A 225 9.33 4.07 -5.80
CA GLN A 225 8.77 4.14 -4.45
C GLN A 225 7.78 3.01 -4.18
N ILE A 226 6.86 2.74 -5.11
CA ILE A 226 5.78 1.77 -4.92
C ILE A 226 5.84 0.62 -5.91
N VAL A 227 5.54 -0.57 -5.40
CA VAL A 227 5.30 -1.81 -6.14
C VAL A 227 3.99 -2.45 -5.66
N ARG A 228 3.15 -2.90 -6.60
CA ARG A 228 1.84 -3.54 -6.34
C ARG A 228 1.54 -4.62 -7.38
N PHE A 229 1.12 -5.80 -6.97
CA PHE A 229 0.50 -6.77 -7.89
C PHE A 229 -0.97 -6.46 -8.11
N SER A 230 -1.55 -6.94 -9.21
CA SER A 230 -3.00 -7.18 -9.26
C SER A 230 -3.38 -8.26 -8.23
N ASP A 231 -4.62 -8.29 -7.75
CA ASP A 231 -5.10 -9.28 -6.77
C ASP A 231 -4.80 -10.72 -7.22
N ASP A 232 -5.05 -10.98 -8.52
CA ASP A 232 -4.82 -12.28 -9.15
C ASP A 232 -3.35 -12.55 -9.50
N GLY A 233 -2.46 -11.56 -9.38
CA GLY A 233 -1.02 -11.65 -9.63
C GLY A 233 -0.60 -11.77 -11.10
N SER A 234 -1.50 -11.54 -12.05
CA SER A 234 -1.18 -11.53 -13.48
C SER A 234 -0.35 -10.32 -13.94
N LEU A 235 -0.36 -9.24 -13.17
CA LEU A 235 0.32 -7.99 -13.47
C LEU A 235 1.08 -7.46 -12.23
N LEU A 236 2.17 -6.75 -12.50
CA LEU A 236 2.87 -5.92 -11.52
C LEU A 236 2.93 -4.47 -11.99
N MET A 237 2.53 -3.55 -11.12
CA MET A 237 2.76 -2.11 -11.24
C MET A 237 4.01 -1.70 -10.45
N VAL A 238 4.81 -0.81 -11.04
CA VAL A 238 5.89 -0.07 -10.37
C VAL A 238 5.77 1.42 -10.65
N ILE A 239 5.88 2.26 -9.62
CA ILE A 239 5.78 3.72 -9.68
C ILE A 239 7.15 4.36 -9.34
N GLY A 240 7.61 5.32 -10.16
CA GLY A 240 8.86 6.06 -9.94
C GLY A 240 8.75 7.10 -8.81
N ASP A 241 9.79 7.21 -7.97
CA ASP A 241 9.81 8.10 -6.79
C ASP A 241 9.69 9.60 -7.17
N GLY A 242 8.47 10.13 -7.17
CA GLY A 242 8.19 11.46 -7.69
C GLY A 242 8.70 11.65 -9.14
N GLU A 243 8.69 10.60 -9.95
CA GLU A 243 8.89 10.66 -11.40
C GLU A 243 7.55 10.30 -12.07
N PRO A 244 7.04 11.09 -13.03
CA PRO A 244 5.69 10.91 -13.62
C PRO A 244 5.63 9.72 -14.60
N ILE A 245 6.07 8.54 -14.15
CA ILE A 245 6.16 7.31 -14.92
C ILE A 245 5.73 6.10 -14.09
N VAL A 246 4.91 5.26 -14.71
CA VAL A 246 4.54 3.93 -14.22
C VAL A 246 5.03 2.88 -15.19
N THR A 247 5.43 1.71 -14.68
CA THR A 247 5.79 0.56 -15.51
C THR A 247 4.95 -0.65 -15.12
N LEU A 248 4.38 -1.30 -16.13
CA LEU A 248 3.66 -2.56 -16.01
C LEU A 248 4.57 -3.72 -16.43
N PHE A 249 4.52 -4.80 -15.66
CA PHE A 249 5.13 -6.08 -15.98
C PHE A 249 4.06 -7.19 -15.97
N ASP A 250 4.34 -8.30 -16.65
CA ASP A 250 3.55 -9.53 -16.54
C ASP A 250 3.90 -10.34 -15.28
N GLU A 251 3.21 -11.46 -15.10
CA GLU A 251 3.40 -12.42 -14.00
C GLU A 251 4.81 -13.05 -13.94
N MET A 252 5.56 -13.03 -15.05
CA MET A 252 6.96 -13.47 -15.18
C MET A 252 7.97 -12.34 -14.90
N LEU A 253 7.49 -11.13 -14.59
CA LEU A 253 8.26 -9.89 -14.44
C LEU A 253 8.91 -9.40 -15.75
N THR A 254 8.29 -9.71 -16.90
CA THR A 254 8.66 -9.12 -18.20
C THR A 254 8.04 -7.73 -18.34
N PRO A 255 8.81 -6.67 -18.67
CA PRO A 255 8.24 -5.33 -18.85
C PRO A 255 7.31 -5.27 -20.07
N LEU A 256 6.06 -4.85 -19.84
CA LEU A 256 5.01 -4.73 -20.84
C LEU A 256 4.85 -3.30 -21.38
N LYS A 257 4.82 -2.31 -20.49
CA LYS A 257 4.50 -0.91 -20.81
C LYS A 257 5.24 0.05 -19.88
N GLN A 258 5.71 1.17 -20.42
CA GLN A 258 6.02 2.38 -19.68
C GLN A 258 4.93 3.41 -20.00
N ILE A 259 4.42 4.11 -18.99
CA ILE A 259 3.24 4.97 -19.10
C ILE A 259 3.52 6.27 -18.36
N GLU A 260 3.48 7.39 -19.08
CA GLU A 260 3.55 8.73 -18.48
C GLU A 260 2.24 9.03 -17.72
N VAL A 261 2.35 9.59 -16.52
CA VAL A 261 1.23 9.89 -15.61
C VAL A 261 1.34 11.34 -15.11
N GLY A 262 0.52 11.73 -14.12
CA GLY A 262 0.64 13.06 -13.50
C GLY A 262 1.85 13.20 -12.59
N ASN A 263 2.06 14.42 -12.07
CA ASN A 263 3.18 14.75 -11.21
C ASN A 263 3.02 14.15 -9.80
N LYS A 264 4.16 13.74 -9.24
CA LYS A 264 4.28 13.01 -7.97
C LYS A 264 3.24 11.87 -7.84
N PRO A 265 3.31 10.82 -8.70
CA PRO A 265 2.50 9.64 -8.51
C PRO A 265 2.93 8.92 -7.23
N MET A 266 1.97 8.53 -6.39
CA MET A 266 2.23 7.87 -5.10
C MET A 266 1.88 6.39 -5.16
N ASP A 267 0.61 6.01 -4.96
CA ASP A 267 0.11 4.63 -5.08
C ASP A 267 -0.98 4.51 -6.16
N GLY A 268 -1.42 3.28 -6.44
CA GLY A 268 -2.42 2.97 -7.45
C GLY A 268 -3.04 1.58 -7.31
N CYS A 269 -4.22 1.40 -7.90
CA CYS A 269 -4.99 0.15 -7.83
C CYS A 269 -5.56 -0.29 -9.19
N PHE A 270 -5.55 -1.59 -9.44
CA PHE A 270 -6.22 -2.20 -10.59
C PHE A 270 -7.73 -2.27 -10.36
N SER A 271 -8.52 -2.24 -11.44
CA SER A 271 -9.92 -2.66 -11.39
C SER A 271 -10.02 -4.18 -11.14
N PRO A 272 -11.14 -4.69 -10.57
CA PRO A 272 -11.30 -6.13 -10.30
C PRO A 272 -11.23 -7.06 -11.53
N ASP A 273 -11.27 -6.50 -12.75
CA ASP A 273 -11.11 -7.21 -14.01
C ASP A 273 -9.73 -6.97 -14.69
N ASN A 274 -8.81 -6.29 -13.99
CA ASN A 274 -7.47 -5.86 -14.43
C ASN A 274 -7.43 -5.02 -15.73
N ARG A 275 -8.56 -4.48 -16.22
CA ARG A 275 -8.58 -3.67 -17.45
C ARG A 275 -8.21 -2.21 -17.24
N THR A 276 -8.49 -1.68 -16.05
CA THR A 276 -8.16 -0.31 -15.66
C THR A 276 -7.09 -0.34 -14.57
N LEU A 277 -6.15 0.61 -14.61
CA LEU A 277 -5.28 0.94 -13.50
C LEU A 277 -5.48 2.42 -13.16
N LEU A 278 -5.67 2.73 -11.88
CA LEU A 278 -5.76 4.09 -11.38
C LEU A 278 -4.48 4.44 -10.62
N ILE A 279 -3.88 5.59 -10.89
CA ILE A 279 -2.72 6.14 -10.16
C ILE A 279 -3.15 7.43 -9.47
N ALA A 280 -2.78 7.63 -8.21
CA ALA A 280 -2.96 8.90 -7.51
C ALA A 280 -1.76 9.83 -7.76
N ASN A 281 -2.01 11.00 -8.36
CA ASN A 281 -1.01 12.03 -8.64
C ASN A 281 -1.11 13.10 -7.54
N GLU A 282 -0.24 13.03 -6.53
CA GLU A 282 -0.37 13.83 -5.31
C GLU A 282 -0.10 15.32 -5.54
N GLU A 283 0.79 15.68 -6.47
CA GLU A 283 1.11 17.07 -6.78
C GLU A 283 0.07 17.73 -7.69
N ASP A 284 -0.56 16.96 -8.60
CA ASP A 284 -1.61 17.45 -9.50
C ASP A 284 -3.01 17.47 -8.87
N GLY A 285 -3.25 16.73 -7.78
CA GLY A 285 -4.59 16.50 -7.22
C GLY A 285 -5.52 15.66 -8.13
N THR A 286 -4.94 14.93 -9.08
CA THR A 286 -5.65 14.13 -10.10
C THR A 286 -5.46 12.63 -9.90
N LEU A 287 -6.26 11.84 -10.61
CA LEU A 287 -5.90 10.47 -10.95
C LEU A 287 -5.37 10.40 -12.38
N SER A 288 -4.51 9.44 -12.69
CA SER A 288 -4.30 8.95 -14.06
C SER A 288 -5.06 7.64 -14.23
N VAL A 289 -6.11 7.66 -15.07
CA VAL A 289 -6.89 6.48 -15.43
C VAL A 289 -6.24 5.83 -16.65
N ILE A 290 -5.72 4.61 -16.49
CA ILE A 290 -4.95 3.88 -17.50
C ILE A 290 -5.78 2.72 -18.05
N ASP A 291 -5.88 2.63 -19.38
CA ASP A 291 -6.27 1.38 -20.07
C ASP A 291 -5.04 0.46 -20.09
N VAL A 292 -5.13 -0.68 -19.41
CA VAL A 292 -4.01 -1.62 -19.21
C VAL A 292 -3.59 -2.31 -20.52
N MET A 293 -4.56 -2.63 -21.39
CA MET A 293 -4.30 -3.32 -22.66
C MET A 293 -3.68 -2.39 -23.70
N ALA A 294 -4.22 -1.18 -23.83
CA ALA A 294 -3.60 -0.13 -24.64
C ALA A 294 -2.25 0.29 -24.05
N GLY A 295 -2.14 0.34 -22.72
CA GLY A 295 -0.97 0.78 -21.97
C GLY A 295 -0.79 2.30 -22.07
N LYS A 296 -1.86 3.05 -21.79
CA LYS A 296 -1.85 4.52 -21.83
C LYS A 296 -2.91 5.11 -20.89
N VAL A 297 -2.70 6.35 -20.46
CA VAL A 297 -3.74 7.16 -19.82
C VAL A 297 -4.87 7.45 -20.81
N ILE A 298 -6.11 7.30 -20.35
CA ILE A 298 -7.35 7.58 -21.09
C ILE A 298 -8.19 8.71 -20.47
N ALA A 299 -7.99 9.03 -19.19
CA ALA A 299 -8.59 10.18 -18.53
C ALA A 299 -7.73 10.66 -17.34
N THR A 300 -7.83 11.95 -17.00
CA THR A 300 -7.14 12.57 -15.85
C THR A 300 -8.11 13.40 -14.98
N PRO A 301 -9.01 12.75 -14.22
CA PRO A 301 -9.98 13.46 -13.38
C PRO A 301 -9.30 14.13 -12.18
N SER A 302 -9.66 15.38 -11.88
CA SER A 302 -9.35 16.02 -10.60
C SER A 302 -10.25 15.45 -9.51
N VAL A 303 -9.66 15.07 -8.37
CA VAL A 303 -10.38 14.35 -7.30
C VAL A 303 -10.16 14.94 -5.90
N GLY A 304 -8.99 15.52 -5.62
CA GLY A 304 -8.64 16.03 -4.30
C GLY A 304 -7.67 17.21 -4.38
N ARG A 305 -6.99 17.52 -3.28
CA ARG A 305 -5.85 18.47 -3.27
C ARG A 305 -4.50 17.77 -3.46
N GLY A 306 -4.43 16.51 -3.07
CA GLY A 306 -3.27 15.65 -3.28
C GLY A 306 -3.58 14.26 -2.74
N CYS A 307 -4.11 13.41 -3.62
CA CYS A 307 -4.39 12.02 -3.31
C CYS A 307 -3.11 11.19 -3.29
N GLU A 308 -3.07 10.22 -2.39
CA GLU A 308 -1.89 9.37 -2.17
C GLU A 308 -2.17 7.91 -2.50
N VAL A 309 -3.27 7.36 -1.96
CA VAL A 309 -3.69 5.99 -2.19
C VAL A 309 -5.19 5.93 -2.48
N LEU A 310 -5.60 4.94 -3.27
CA LEU A 310 -6.99 4.63 -3.54
C LEU A 310 -7.17 3.13 -3.77
N SER A 311 -8.38 2.62 -3.53
CA SER A 311 -8.73 1.23 -3.79
C SER A 311 -10.20 1.04 -4.16
N TYR A 312 -10.46 0.05 -5.00
CA TYR A 312 -11.81 -0.46 -5.20
C TYR A 312 -12.24 -1.31 -3.98
N PHE A 313 -13.53 -1.32 -3.67
CA PHE A 313 -14.08 -2.15 -2.60
C PHE A 313 -15.39 -2.81 -3.02
N THR A 314 -15.65 -4.03 -2.54
CA THR A 314 -17.00 -4.62 -2.53
C THR A 314 -17.67 -4.38 -1.19
N LEU A 315 -19.00 -4.39 -1.20
CA LEU A 315 -19.79 -4.68 0.00
C LEU A 315 -20.25 -6.14 -0.01
N THR A 316 -20.34 -6.76 1.17
CA THR A 316 -20.86 -8.14 1.38
C THR A 316 -22.22 -8.13 2.06
#